data_AF-A0A3B9NM94-F1
#
_entry.id   AF-A0A3B9NM94-F1
#
_cell.length_a   1.000
_cell.length_b   1.000
_cell.length_c   1.000
_cell.angle_alpha   90.00
_cell.angle_beta   90.00
_cell.angle_gamma   90.00
#
_symmetry.space_group_name_H-M   'P 1'
#
loop_
_entity.id
_entity.type
_entity.pdbx_description
1 polymer ?
#
loop_
_entity_poly.entity_id
_entity_poly.type
_entity_poly.pdbx_seq_one_letter_code
_entity_poly.pdbx_strand_id
1 'polypeptide(L)'
;NSFVHETESQVILNGSRDINFTMDLVLKDVGLFQDIAERNGIALEVSPLLLDIFRDGQAKYGPREWSPNIIRRLEDASGLAILAEGFPAEMTDDQPEGRGAEVTRP
;
A
#
# COMPACT_ATOMS: atom_id res chain seq x y z
N ASN A 1 -0.61 17.92 2.44
CA ASN A 1 0.19 16.79 1.92
C ASN A 1 -0.36 15.47 2.44
N SER A 2 -0.10 14.37 1.76
CA SER A 2 -0.52 13.01 2.15
C SER A 2 0.68 12.26 2.73
N PHE A 3 0.52 11.61 3.88
CA PHE A 3 1.56 10.77 4.49
C PHE A 3 2.09 9.72 3.51
N VAL A 4 1.18 9.00 2.83
CA VAL A 4 1.52 7.99 1.81
C VAL A 4 2.37 8.56 0.68
N HIS A 5 2.12 9.81 0.27
CA HIS A 5 2.93 10.47 -0.76
C HIS A 5 4.32 10.88 -0.24
N GLU A 6 4.41 11.24 1.04
CA GLU A 6 5.68 11.61 1.68
C GLU A 6 6.52 10.38 2.05
N THR A 7 5.91 9.18 2.13
CA THR A 7 6.60 7.93 2.48
C THR A 7 6.69 6.94 1.31
N GLU A 8 5.58 6.34 0.89
CA GLU A 8 5.57 5.25 -0.10
C GLU A 8 6.06 5.70 -1.49
N SER A 9 5.74 6.93 -1.92
CA SER A 9 6.25 7.45 -3.20
C SER A 9 7.78 7.52 -3.24
N GLN A 10 8.44 7.72 -2.09
CA GLN A 10 9.89 7.83 -2.03
C GLN A 10 10.53 6.49 -2.43
N VAL A 11 10.12 5.40 -1.80
CA VAL A 11 10.66 4.06 -2.08
C VAL A 11 10.19 3.50 -3.43
N ILE A 12 9.04 3.97 -3.95
CA ILE A 12 8.64 3.70 -5.33
C ILE A 12 9.63 4.34 -6.31
N LEU A 13 9.92 5.63 -6.16
CA LEU A 13 10.81 6.36 -7.06
C LEU A 13 12.27 5.90 -6.92
N ASN A 14 12.70 5.48 -5.73
CA ASN A 14 14.00 4.81 -5.56
C ASN A 14 14.05 3.45 -6.26
N GLY A 15 12.95 2.71 -6.22
CA GLY A 15 12.81 1.39 -6.80
C GLY A 15 12.92 0.23 -5.80
N SER A 16 13.37 0.47 -4.57
CA SER A 16 13.36 -0.54 -3.50
C SER A 16 11.96 -1.08 -3.22
N ARG A 17 10.95 -0.19 -3.26
CA ARG A 17 9.54 -0.47 -3.00
C ARG A 17 9.30 -1.18 -1.67
N ASP A 18 10.26 -1.07 -0.75
CA ASP A 18 10.24 -1.73 0.53
C ASP A 18 9.61 -0.83 1.59
N ILE A 19 8.38 -1.17 1.96
CA ILE A 19 7.68 -0.61 3.13
C ILE A 19 7.29 -1.71 4.14
N ASN A 20 7.90 -2.90 4.04
CA ASN A 20 7.64 -4.05 4.89
C ASN A 20 6.16 -4.47 5.00
N PHE A 21 5.38 -4.31 3.93
CA PHE A 21 3.99 -4.73 3.86
C PHE A 21 3.71 -5.38 2.50
N THR A 22 3.08 -6.55 2.53
CA THR A 22 2.93 -7.40 1.34
C THR A 22 1.54 -7.29 0.71
N MET A 23 1.44 -7.67 -0.58
CA MET A 23 0.18 -7.70 -1.34
C MET A 23 -0.94 -8.44 -0.62
N ASP A 24 -0.62 -9.60 -0.02
CA ASP A 24 -1.62 -10.39 0.70
C ASP A 24 -2.09 -9.76 2.01
N LEU A 25 -1.24 -8.96 2.67
CA LEU A 25 -1.64 -8.18 3.84
C LEU A 25 -2.62 -7.07 3.45
N VAL A 26 -2.41 -6.42 2.30
CA VAL A 26 -3.39 -5.46 1.74
C VAL A 26 -4.73 -6.13 1.48
N LEU A 27 -4.72 -7.29 0.79
CA LEU A 27 -5.95 -8.03 0.51
C LEU A 27 -6.66 -8.49 1.78
N LYS A 28 -5.91 -8.92 2.79
CA LYS A 28 -6.45 -9.33 4.10
C LYS A 28 -7.15 -8.15 4.80
N ASP A 29 -6.52 -6.97 4.87
CA ASP A 29 -7.09 -5.82 5.57
C ASP A 29 -8.25 -5.18 4.80
N VAL A 30 -8.10 -4.92 3.50
CA VAL A 30 -9.20 -4.37 2.67
C VAL A 30 -10.37 -5.34 2.60
N GLY A 31 -10.09 -6.64 2.49
CA GLY A 31 -11.12 -7.70 2.51
C GLY A 31 -11.91 -7.72 3.81
N LEU A 32 -11.24 -7.59 4.97
CA LEU A 32 -11.91 -7.49 6.27
C LEU A 32 -12.89 -6.31 6.32
N PHE A 33 -12.48 -5.13 5.83
CA PHE A 33 -13.36 -3.95 5.80
C PHE A 33 -14.52 -4.11 4.81
N GLN A 34 -14.26 -4.69 3.64
CA GLN A 34 -15.30 -5.02 2.66
C GLN A 34 -16.35 -5.94 3.26
N ASP A 35 -15.94 -7.04 3.90
CA ASP A 35 -16.85 -8.00 4.55
C ASP A 35 -17.70 -7.34 5.64
N ILE A 36 -17.11 -6.45 6.43
CA ILE A 36 -17.84 -5.70 7.46
C ILE A 36 -18.89 -4.79 6.82
N ALA A 37 -18.54 -4.07 5.74
CA ALA A 37 -19.47 -3.19 5.06
C ALA A 37 -20.65 -3.97 4.45
N GLU A 38 -20.40 -5.11 3.81
CA GLU A 38 -21.42 -5.98 3.25
C GLU A 38 -22.40 -6.49 4.31
N ARG A 39 -21.90 -6.92 5.48
CA ARG A 39 -22.74 -7.35 6.61
C ARG A 39 -23.66 -6.24 7.13
N ASN A 40 -23.29 -4.98 6.92
CA ASN A 40 -24.06 -3.81 7.34
C ASN A 40 -24.87 -3.18 6.19
N GLY A 41 -24.87 -3.79 4.99
CA GLY A 41 -25.59 -3.26 3.83
C GLY A 41 -25.01 -1.95 3.29
N ILE A 42 -23.73 -1.67 3.57
CA ILE A 42 -23.03 -0.47 3.11
C ILE A 42 -22.27 -0.81 1.83
N ALA A 43 -22.64 -0.17 0.72
CA ALA A 43 -21.92 -0.32 -0.55
C ALA A 43 -20.67 0.56 -0.57
N LEU A 44 -19.49 -0.07 -0.48
CA LEU A 44 -18.21 0.62 -0.69
C LEU A 44 -17.93 0.69 -2.19
N GLU A 45 -17.89 1.90 -2.76
CA GLU A 45 -17.69 2.08 -4.21
C GLU A 45 -16.27 1.73 -4.66
N VAL A 46 -15.26 2.09 -3.87
CA VAL A 46 -13.84 1.99 -4.27
C VAL A 46 -13.20 0.66 -3.87
N SER A 47 -13.63 0.08 -2.75
CA SER A 47 -13.03 -1.12 -2.17
C SER A 47 -13.04 -2.35 -3.12
N PRO A 48 -14.14 -2.65 -3.84
CA PRO A 48 -14.15 -3.75 -4.81
C PRO A 48 -13.08 -3.57 -5.90
N LEU A 49 -12.92 -2.35 -6.42
CA LEU A 49 -11.89 -2.04 -7.42
C LEU A 49 -10.47 -2.19 -6.86
N LEU A 50 -10.24 -1.75 -5.62
CA LEU A 50 -8.96 -1.93 -4.95
C LEU A 50 -8.62 -3.42 -4.78
N LEU A 51 -9.58 -4.24 -4.33
CA LEU A 51 -9.41 -5.68 -4.19
C LEU A 51 -9.05 -6.32 -5.53
N ASP A 52 -9.72 -5.96 -6.62
CA ASP A 52 -9.44 -6.51 -7.94
C ASP A 52 -8.06 -6.11 -8.47
N ILE A 53 -7.65 -4.86 -8.24
CA ILE A 53 -6.29 -4.37 -8.55
C ILE A 53 -5.23 -5.19 -7.82
N PHE A 54 -5.40 -5.38 -6.50
CA PHE A 54 -4.42 -6.11 -5.69
C PHE A 54 -4.46 -7.62 -5.93
N ARG A 55 -5.61 -8.21 -6.29
CA ARG A 55 -5.70 -9.62 -6.72
C ARG A 55 -4.93 -9.84 -8.02
N ASP A 56 -5.07 -8.95 -9.00
CA ASP A 56 -4.28 -9.00 -10.24
C ASP A 56 -2.78 -8.80 -9.97
N GLY A 57 -2.43 -7.85 -9.11
CA GLY A 57 -1.04 -7.64 -8.68
C GLY A 57 -0.44 -8.88 -8.00
N GLN A 58 -1.15 -9.45 -7.02
CA GLN A 58 -0.74 -10.67 -6.34
C GLN A 58 -0.61 -11.86 -7.30
N ALA A 59 -1.52 -12.01 -8.26
CA ALA A 59 -1.45 -13.09 -9.24
C ALA A 59 -0.21 -12.99 -10.13
N LYS A 60 0.26 -11.77 -10.43
CA LYS A 60 1.43 -11.51 -11.26
C LYS A 60 2.76 -11.60 -10.51
N TYR A 61 2.83 -11.03 -9.31
CA TYR A 61 4.10 -10.85 -8.59
C TYR A 61 4.23 -11.72 -7.34
N GLY A 62 3.15 -12.36 -6.91
CA GLY A 62 3.11 -13.23 -5.75
C GLY A 62 2.56 -12.56 -4.49
N PRO A 63 2.07 -13.36 -3.52
CA PRO A 63 1.42 -12.85 -2.31
C PRO A 63 2.38 -12.14 -1.35
N ARG A 64 3.65 -12.55 -1.34
CA ARG A 64 4.70 -12.02 -0.46
C ARG A 64 5.50 -10.88 -1.08
N GLU A 65 5.08 -10.39 -2.24
CA GLU A 65 5.66 -9.21 -2.87
C GLU A 65 5.25 -7.95 -2.09
N TRP A 66 6.13 -6.93 -2.06
CA TRP A 66 5.82 -5.66 -1.41
C TRP A 66 4.66 -4.93 -2.09
N SER A 67 3.74 -4.38 -1.32
CA SER A 67 2.55 -3.72 -1.86
C SER A 67 2.84 -2.52 -2.78
N PRO A 68 3.91 -1.71 -2.62
CA PRO A 68 4.21 -0.65 -3.57
C PRO A 68 4.59 -1.15 -4.96
N ASN A 69 4.97 -2.43 -5.11
CA ASN A 69 5.12 -3.05 -6.44
C ASN A 69 3.82 -3.08 -7.26
N ILE A 70 2.68 -2.68 -6.70
CA ILE A 70 1.44 -2.55 -7.46
C ILE A 70 1.58 -1.56 -8.62
N ILE A 71 2.48 -0.57 -8.51
CA ILE A 71 2.83 0.36 -9.59
C ILE A 71 3.40 -0.37 -10.81
N ARG A 72 4.04 -1.52 -10.63
CA ARG A 72 4.60 -2.31 -11.73
C ARG A 72 3.53 -2.74 -12.72
N ARG A 73 2.26 -2.84 -12.30
CA ARG A 73 1.15 -3.09 -13.24
C ARG A 73 1.05 -2.02 -14.33
N LEU A 74 1.37 -0.77 -13.98
CA LEU A 74 1.40 0.35 -14.93
C LEU A 74 2.73 0.42 -15.68
N GLU A 75 3.85 0.14 -15.02
CA GLU A 75 5.18 0.05 -15.66
C GLU A 75 5.19 -1.03 -16.74
N ASP A 76 4.75 -2.24 -16.42
CA ASP A 76 4.67 -3.38 -17.34
C ASP A 76 3.73 -3.09 -18.52
N ALA A 77 2.62 -2.39 -18.27
CA ALA A 77 1.65 -2.05 -19.32
C ALA A 77 2.11 -0.90 -20.25
N SER A 78 2.95 0.00 -19.74
CA SER A 78 3.39 1.19 -20.47
C SER A 78 4.81 1.08 -21.02
N GLY A 79 5.62 0.15 -20.51
CA GLY A 79 7.05 0.07 -20.75
C GLY A 79 7.87 1.18 -20.08
N LEU A 80 7.25 1.98 -19.21
CA LEU A 80 7.92 3.05 -18.48
C LEU A 80 8.47 2.54 -17.16
N ALA A 81 9.62 3.08 -16.75
CA ALA A 81 10.15 2.92 -15.40
C ALA A 81 9.79 4.18 -14.59
N ILE A 82 9.03 4.01 -13.51
CA ILE A 82 8.64 5.10 -12.59
C ILE A 82 9.69 5.20 -11.49
N LEU A 83 10.88 5.66 -11.90
CA LEU A 83 12.05 5.82 -11.04
C LEU A 83 12.60 7.23 -11.15
N ALA A 84 13.22 7.72 -10.08
CA ALA A 84 13.93 8.98 -10.05
C ALA A 84 15.12 8.94 -9.07
N GLU A 85 16.14 9.74 -9.36
CA GLU A 85 17.30 9.88 -8.48
C GLU A 85 16.97 10.73 -7.23
N GLY A 86 17.75 10.53 -6.17
CA GLY A 86 17.66 11.34 -4.95
C GLY A 86 16.65 10.86 -3.91
N PHE A 87 15.99 9.72 -4.15
CA PHE A 87 15.02 9.12 -3.22
C PHE A 87 15.67 8.01 -2.37
N PRO A 88 15.33 7.89 -1.06
CA PRO A 88 15.87 6.85 -0.19
C PRO A 88 15.31 5.46 -0.50
N ALA A 89 16.11 4.42 -0.25
CA ALA A 89 15.70 3.02 -0.44
C ALA A 89 14.85 2.49 0.72
N GLU A 90 14.94 3.09 1.90
CA GLU A 90 14.18 2.71 3.07
C GLU A 90 13.66 3.96 3.76
N MET A 91 12.49 3.86 4.37
CA MET A 91 11.92 4.94 5.17
C MET A 91 12.58 4.95 6.55
N THR A 92 13.03 6.13 6.99
CA THR A 92 13.61 6.35 8.32
C THR A 92 12.70 7.23 9.14
N ASP A 93 12.39 6.82 10.37
CA ASP A 93 11.74 7.66 11.37
C ASP A 93 12.83 8.30 12.24
N ASP A 94 12.87 9.64 12.25
CA ASP A 94 13.79 10.44 13.04
C ASP A 94 13.16 10.95 14.34
N GLN A 95 11.88 10.63 14.59
CA GLN A 95 11.20 11.03 15.82
C GLN A 95 11.70 10.19 17.01
N PRO A 96 11.87 10.82 18.18
CA PRO A 96 12.25 10.10 19.39
C PRO A 96 11.12 9.15 19.82
N GLU A 97 11.49 7.97 20.32
CA GLU A 97 10.52 7.03 20.87
C GLU A 97 9.67 7.67 21.98
N GLY A 98 8.35 7.53 21.85
CA GLY A 98 7.37 8.01 22.81
C GLY A 98 6.66 6.86 23.53
N ARG A 99 6.19 7.10 24.76
CA ARG A 99 5.26 6.17 25.42
C ARG A 99 3.91 6.21 24.71
N GLY A 100 3.40 5.04 24.30
CA GLY A 100 2.06 4.92 23.75
C GLY A 100 0.99 5.41 24.75
N ALA A 101 -0.07 6.03 24.23
CA ALA A 101 -1.23 6.47 25.00
C ALA A 101 -2.51 5.89 24.38
N GLU A 102 -3.48 5.56 25.23
CA GLU A 102 -4.78 5.10 24.77
C GLU A 102 -5.56 6.25 24.12
N VAL A 103 -6.09 6.03 22.93
CA VAL A 103 -6.99 6.99 22.27
C VAL A 103 -8.39 6.79 22.86
N THR A 104 -8.81 7.71 23.72
CA THR A 104 -10.17 7.73 24.25
C THR A 104 -11.12 8.41 23.26
N ARG A 105 -12.37 7.93 23.22
CA ARG A 105 -13.43 8.70 22.53
C ARG A 105 -13.79 9.90 23.40
N PRO A 106 -14.07 11.08 22.81
CA PRO A 106 -14.68 12.18 23.55
C PRO A 106 -16.07 11.81 24.06
#